data_AF-A0A8I2A870-F1
#
_entry.id   AF-A0A8I2A870-F1
#
_cell.length_a   1.000
_cell.length_b   1.000
_cell.length_c   1.000
_cell.angle_alpha   90.00
_cell.angle_beta   90.00
_cell.angle_gamma   90.00
#
_symmetry.space_group_name_H-M   'P 1'
#
loop_
_entity.id
_entity.type
_entity.pdbx_description
1 polymer ?
#
loop_
_entity_poly.entity_id
_entity_poly.type
_entity_poly.pdbx_seq_one_letter_code
_entity_poly.pdbx_strand_id
1 'polypeptide(L)'
;MSKVRENLLVVVLVLFIARMGLPQYLKYILFPAVGLYGVWALWQFVEGRRWQGFRLRNTLIFTPLLVSMLIYFIMLVFTPNPQINLLRDAFNVLVFFSFVIALYLISYTPSGYQKVLNQVALYTFIISSLFAFLGVLKLVLQLYGITFEFLEVEMLGYPLGTSLSVDNNSFAILCLLGLVLAIPYTTRKLKIRYSLLLQLGLTLIVVSAFFSTSRRGLIIALLCLLICGLTWLVSIPFRSERLKNLRVNTSFFLLLSIMVIGNFYWFVNHMSPIERYRFLYSHHFEKFEAIHFINRMAVQEQLISNGNTEYSDVEWKLWGTEFDPRYPYTGWAENNFKLVGEIKGKGAELVPEGAEAALVDSSVQGSTWGGHAYYYSILFEAKGEAGSWYMASVYCYVSPDFNGDNVEIGVEHAISSTTEKAIYDLQASGSWQKLEVTFQADTAAYKVGL
;
A
#
# COMPACT_ATOMS: atom_id res chain seq x y z
N MET A 1 37.82 22.09 -6.85
CA MET A 1 36.80 22.60 -5.90
C MET A 1 35.37 22.68 -6.45
N SER A 2 35.11 23.18 -7.67
CA SER A 2 33.70 23.32 -8.16
C SER A 2 32.94 21.99 -8.24
N LYS A 3 33.59 20.91 -8.70
CA LYS A 3 32.97 19.58 -8.85
C LYS A 3 32.56 18.95 -7.50
N VAL A 4 33.36 19.16 -6.45
CA VAL A 4 33.05 18.69 -5.08
C VAL A 4 31.84 19.44 -4.53
N ARG A 5 31.84 20.78 -4.70
CA ARG A 5 30.70 21.64 -4.33
C ARG A 5 29.40 21.22 -5.01
N GLU A 6 29.44 21.05 -6.33
CA GLU A 6 28.29 20.61 -7.14
C GLU A 6 27.77 19.25 -6.66
N ASN A 7 28.66 18.25 -6.53
CA ASN A 7 28.28 16.90 -6.10
C ASN A 7 27.69 16.88 -4.68
N LEU A 8 28.27 17.64 -3.74
CA LEU A 8 27.78 17.69 -2.36
C LEU A 8 26.35 18.25 -2.30
N LEU A 9 26.07 19.32 -3.04
CA LEU A 9 24.72 19.86 -3.12
C LEU A 9 23.74 18.88 -3.78
N VAL A 10 24.17 18.16 -4.82
CA VAL A 10 23.34 17.11 -5.43
C VAL A 10 22.96 16.06 -4.39
N VAL A 11 23.93 15.55 -3.62
CA VAL A 11 23.68 14.56 -2.57
C VAL A 11 22.69 15.11 -1.54
N VAL A 12 22.89 16.32 -1.03
CA VAL A 12 22.01 16.90 0.00
C VAL A 12 20.59 17.09 -0.52
N LEU A 13 20.41 17.62 -1.74
CA LEU A 13 19.09 17.79 -2.35
C LEU A 13 18.39 16.45 -2.58
N VAL A 14 19.12 15.46 -3.10
CA VAL A 14 18.58 14.13 -3.37
C VAL A 14 18.18 13.42 -2.06
N LEU A 15 18.97 13.52 -1.00
CA LEU A 15 18.62 12.99 0.32
C LEU A 15 17.41 13.70 0.91
N PHE A 16 17.33 15.03 0.78
CA PHE A 16 16.18 15.80 1.24
C PHE A 16 14.88 15.35 0.54
N ILE A 17 14.96 15.00 -0.75
CA ILE A 17 13.84 14.46 -1.50
C ILE A 17 13.53 13.02 -1.08
N ALA A 18 14.55 12.15 -1.00
CA ALA A 18 14.41 10.74 -0.63
C ALA A 18 13.75 10.56 0.76
N ARG A 19 13.97 11.52 1.66
CA ARG A 19 13.32 11.59 2.97
C ARG A 19 11.79 11.48 2.90
N MET A 20 11.15 12.00 1.85
CA MET A 20 9.69 11.96 1.71
C MET A 20 9.13 10.55 1.57
N GLY A 21 9.92 9.60 1.04
CA GLY A 21 9.52 8.21 0.89
C GLY A 21 9.96 7.29 2.02
N LEU A 22 10.80 7.76 2.95
CA LEU A 22 11.32 6.93 4.04
C LEU A 22 10.29 6.71 5.16
N PRO A 23 10.33 5.57 5.85
CA PRO A 23 9.60 5.36 7.11
C PRO A 23 9.92 6.45 8.13
N GLN A 24 8.95 6.78 8.99
CA GLN A 24 8.99 7.95 9.87
C GLN A 24 10.28 8.03 10.72
N TYR A 25 10.76 6.91 11.23
CA TYR A 25 11.98 6.83 12.06
C TYR A 25 13.27 7.05 11.26
N LEU A 26 13.32 6.57 10.00
CA LEU A 26 14.49 6.69 9.13
C LEU A 26 14.67 8.11 8.56
N LYS A 27 13.61 8.94 8.56
CA LYS A 27 13.64 10.32 8.06
C LYS A 27 14.69 11.20 8.76
N TYR A 28 15.01 10.90 10.02
CA TYR A 28 15.93 11.72 10.84
C TYR A 28 17.41 11.44 10.58
N ILE A 29 17.74 10.27 10.03
CA ILE A 29 19.12 9.85 9.72
C ILE A 29 19.74 10.74 8.63
N LEU A 30 18.91 11.45 7.85
CA LEU A 30 19.34 12.30 6.74
C LEU A 30 19.67 13.73 7.17
N PHE A 31 19.35 14.13 8.40
CA PHE A 31 19.62 15.48 8.91
C PHE A 31 21.09 15.80 9.17
N PRO A 32 21.93 14.87 9.66
CA PRO A 32 23.37 15.08 9.74
C PRO A 32 23.99 15.54 8.40
N ALA A 33 23.51 15.05 7.26
CA ALA A 33 24.00 15.47 5.95
C ALA A 33 23.72 16.97 5.66
N VAL A 34 22.54 17.46 6.05
CA VAL A 34 22.19 18.89 5.94
C VAL A 34 23.03 19.73 6.90
N GLY A 35 23.25 19.24 8.12
CA GLY A 35 24.11 19.90 9.11
C GLY A 35 25.56 20.02 8.61
N LEU A 36 26.14 18.92 8.11
CA LEU A 36 27.48 18.90 7.53
C LEU A 36 27.59 19.85 6.32
N TYR A 37 26.56 19.91 5.47
CA TYR A 37 26.51 20.87 4.37
C TYR A 37 26.51 22.32 4.86
N GLY A 38 25.76 22.62 5.93
CA GLY A 38 25.74 23.93 6.57
C GLY A 38 27.10 24.34 7.14
N VAL A 39 27.78 23.44 7.86
CA VAL A 39 29.14 23.67 8.38
C VAL A 39 30.13 23.90 7.24
N TRP A 40 30.05 23.07 6.19
CA TRP A 40 30.89 23.22 5.01
C TRP A 40 30.63 24.55 4.27
N ALA A 41 29.37 24.97 4.16
CA ALA A 41 28.97 26.24 3.56
C ALA A 41 29.57 27.44 4.32
N LEU A 42 29.50 27.43 5.65
CA LEU A 42 30.07 28.45 6.52
C LEU A 42 31.58 28.52 6.37
N TRP A 43 32.27 27.37 6.39
CA TRP A 43 33.71 27.32 6.21
C TRP A 43 34.14 27.94 4.88
N GLN A 44 33.50 27.55 3.76
CA GLN A 44 33.78 28.12 2.44
C GLN A 44 33.51 29.62 2.34
N PHE A 45 32.49 30.11 3.05
CA PHE A 45 32.16 31.53 3.11
C PHE A 45 33.23 32.35 3.84
N VAL A 46 33.73 31.84 4.97
CA VAL A 46 34.77 32.46 5.78
C VAL A 46 36.13 32.41 5.09
N GLU A 47 36.55 31.21 4.64
CA GLU A 47 37.85 31.00 3.98
C GLU A 47 37.95 31.78 2.67
N GLY A 48 36.87 31.78 1.88
CA GLY A 48 36.79 32.54 0.62
C GLY A 48 36.67 34.06 0.79
N ARG A 49 36.74 34.58 2.03
CA ARG A 49 36.58 36.01 2.39
C ARG A 49 35.34 36.68 1.79
N ARG A 50 34.29 35.90 1.49
CA ARG A 50 33.10 36.40 0.79
C ARG A 50 32.27 37.37 1.62
N TRP A 51 32.43 37.32 2.94
CA TRP A 51 31.86 38.28 3.88
C TRP A 51 32.29 39.72 3.59
N GLN A 52 33.45 39.95 2.96
CA GLN A 52 33.92 41.29 2.60
C GLN A 52 33.11 41.94 1.47
N GLY A 53 32.51 41.13 0.60
CA GLY A 53 31.65 41.58 -0.51
C GLY A 53 30.15 41.60 -0.17
N PHE A 54 29.80 41.31 1.08
CA PHE A 54 28.42 41.14 1.51
C PHE A 54 27.71 42.50 1.61
N ARG A 55 26.66 42.69 0.80
CA ARG A 55 25.83 43.91 0.84
C ARG A 55 24.49 43.60 1.48
N LEU A 56 24.14 44.38 2.52
CA LEU A 56 22.86 44.26 3.25
C LEU A 56 21.63 44.30 2.32
N ARG A 57 21.74 45.04 1.20
CA ARG A 57 20.68 45.14 0.19
C ARG A 57 20.38 43.80 -0.50
N ASN A 58 21.38 42.93 -0.67
CA ASN A 58 21.22 41.63 -1.33
C ASN A 58 20.59 40.57 -0.40
N THR A 59 20.60 40.81 0.92
CA THR A 59 19.95 39.95 1.92
C THR A 59 18.49 40.30 2.19
N LEU A 60 18.04 41.49 1.79
CA LEU A 60 16.65 41.92 1.97
C LEU A 60 15.63 41.01 1.26
N ILE A 61 16.07 40.22 0.26
CA ILE A 61 15.22 39.23 -0.40
C ILE A 61 14.78 38.10 0.54
N PHE A 62 15.53 37.84 1.62
CA PHE A 62 15.19 36.84 2.64
C PHE A 62 14.35 37.42 3.78
N THR A 63 14.12 38.74 3.83
CA THR A 63 13.34 39.36 4.91
C THR A 63 11.96 38.73 5.10
N PRO A 64 11.17 38.44 4.05
CA PRO A 64 9.87 37.77 4.23
C PRO A 64 10.03 36.38 4.85
N LEU A 65 11.03 35.61 4.43
CA LEU A 65 11.30 34.27 4.97
C LEU A 65 11.72 34.33 6.46
N LEU A 66 12.62 35.27 6.79
CA LEU A 66 13.09 35.52 8.16
C LEU A 66 11.96 35.97 9.09
N VAL A 67 11.09 36.87 8.62
CA VAL A 67 9.93 37.36 9.38
C VAL A 67 8.92 36.23 9.59
N SER A 68 8.60 35.45 8.55
CA SER A 68 7.71 34.29 8.68
C SER A 68 8.26 33.26 9.67
N MET A 69 9.57 33.02 9.65
CA MET A 69 10.23 32.13 10.61
C MET A 69 10.14 32.69 12.03
N LEU A 70 10.45 33.97 12.24
CA LEU A 70 10.37 34.61 13.54
C LEU A 70 8.94 34.51 14.10
N ILE A 71 7.93 34.81 13.29
CA ILE A 71 6.51 34.67 13.66
C ILE A 71 6.22 33.23 14.05
N TYR A 72 6.64 32.25 13.25
CA TYR A 72 6.40 30.83 13.53
C TYR A 72 7.02 30.39 14.87
N PHE A 73 8.27 30.76 15.15
CA PHE A 73 8.92 30.39 16.42
C PHE A 73 8.36 31.15 17.61
N ILE A 74 7.98 32.41 17.46
CA ILE A 74 7.24 33.16 18.49
C ILE A 74 5.95 32.40 18.81
N MET A 75 5.15 32.05 17.80
CA MET A 75 3.89 31.31 18.00
C MET A 75 4.12 29.96 18.69
N LEU A 76 5.18 29.24 18.32
CA LEU A 76 5.55 27.98 18.97
C LEU A 76 5.86 28.16 20.47
N VAL A 77 6.65 29.18 20.83
CA VAL A 77 7.01 29.48 22.23
C VAL A 77 5.78 29.87 23.04
N PHE A 78 4.84 30.61 22.43
CA PHE A 78 3.59 31.00 23.08
C PHE A 78 2.49 29.93 23.03
N THR A 79 2.73 28.78 22.40
CA THR A 79 1.78 27.66 22.38
C THR A 79 1.90 26.87 23.69
N PRO A 80 0.87 26.86 24.56
CA PRO A 80 0.89 26.04 25.77
C PRO A 80 0.84 24.55 25.42
N ASN A 81 1.72 23.75 26.02
CA ASN A 81 1.85 22.30 25.79
C ASN A 81 1.94 21.93 24.30
N PRO A 82 3.02 22.31 23.59
CA PRO A 82 3.17 22.00 22.18
C PRO A 82 3.16 20.48 21.98
N GLN A 83 2.24 20.00 21.15
CA GLN A 83 2.19 18.59 20.77
C GLN A 83 3.53 18.16 20.15
N ILE A 84 3.92 16.90 20.35
CA ILE A 84 5.18 16.35 19.83
C ILE A 84 5.29 16.55 18.30
N ASN A 85 4.18 16.45 17.58
CA ASN A 85 4.14 16.68 16.13
C ASN A 85 4.48 18.13 15.76
N LEU A 86 4.00 19.11 16.52
CA LEU A 86 4.33 20.52 16.31
C LEU A 86 5.83 20.80 16.53
N LEU A 87 6.43 20.17 17.53
CA LEU A 87 7.88 20.25 17.76
C LEU A 87 8.69 19.62 16.62
N ARG A 88 8.23 18.47 16.09
CA ARG A 88 8.85 17.81 14.92
C ARG A 88 8.76 18.69 13.68
N ASP A 89 7.63 19.36 13.46
CA ASP A 89 7.45 20.30 12.35
C ASP A 89 8.33 21.54 12.49
N ALA A 90 8.44 22.10 13.71
CA ALA A 90 9.33 23.21 13.97
C ALA A 90 10.79 22.87 13.67
N PHE A 91 11.23 21.67 14.03
CA PHE A 91 12.56 21.17 13.67
C PHE A 91 12.74 21.05 12.15
N ASN A 92 11.73 20.56 11.42
CA ASN A 92 11.77 20.49 9.95
C ASN A 92 11.93 21.87 9.31
N VAL A 93 11.18 22.86 9.80
CA VAL A 93 11.24 24.25 9.34
C VAL A 93 12.64 24.83 9.59
N LEU A 94 13.20 24.59 10.77
CA LEU A 94 14.55 25.04 11.12
C LEU A 94 15.61 24.46 10.17
N VAL A 95 15.57 23.15 9.94
CA VAL A 95 16.52 22.48 9.02
C VAL A 95 16.39 23.01 7.60
N PHE A 96 15.17 23.17 7.10
CA PHE A 96 14.94 23.74 5.76
C PHE A 96 15.50 25.15 5.65
N PHE A 97 15.29 25.97 6.68
CA PHE A 97 15.81 27.33 6.73
C PHE A 97 17.34 27.37 6.75
N SER A 98 17.98 26.55 7.59
CA SER A 98 19.44 26.40 7.61
C SER A 98 19.99 25.99 6.24
N PHE A 99 19.29 25.12 5.52
CA PHE A 99 19.66 24.71 4.18
C PHE A 99 19.57 25.85 3.16
N VAL A 100 18.51 26.67 3.20
CA VAL A 100 18.36 27.85 2.33
C VAL A 100 19.49 28.87 2.56
N ILE A 101 19.85 29.13 3.82
CA ILE A 101 21.00 29.99 4.14
C ILE A 101 22.29 29.39 3.59
N ALA A 102 22.54 28.09 3.81
CA ALA A 102 23.75 27.42 3.32
C ALA A 102 23.87 27.53 1.78
N LEU A 103 22.77 27.36 1.06
CA LEU A 103 22.70 27.56 -0.39
C LEU A 103 23.12 28.98 -0.82
N TYR A 104 22.66 30.00 -0.10
CA TYR A 104 23.00 31.40 -0.38
C TYR A 104 24.50 31.67 -0.18
N LEU A 105 25.06 31.23 0.95
CA LEU A 105 26.47 31.45 1.32
C LEU A 105 27.45 30.87 0.28
N ILE A 106 27.10 29.74 -0.33
CA ILE A 106 27.97 29.02 -1.27
C ILE A 106 28.00 29.65 -2.67
N SER A 107 27.05 30.52 -3.03
CA SER A 107 27.00 31.32 -4.27
C SER A 107 27.40 30.52 -5.54
N TYR A 108 26.41 29.88 -6.16
CA TYR A 108 26.59 29.11 -7.39
C TYR A 108 26.54 30.01 -8.64
N THR A 109 27.32 29.64 -9.67
CA THR A 109 27.14 30.22 -11.00
C THR A 109 25.88 29.67 -11.65
N PRO A 110 25.20 30.40 -12.55
CA PRO A 110 24.00 29.92 -13.23
C PRO A 110 24.20 28.56 -13.93
N SER A 111 25.34 28.39 -14.62
CA SER A 111 25.70 27.14 -15.30
C SER A 111 25.95 25.98 -14.33
N GLY A 112 26.61 26.26 -13.19
CA GLY A 112 26.83 25.28 -12.14
C GLY A 112 25.52 24.82 -11.50
N TYR A 113 24.60 25.75 -11.26
CA TYR A 113 23.29 25.45 -10.70
C TYR A 113 22.43 24.60 -11.65
N GLN A 114 22.42 24.94 -12.95
CA GLN A 114 21.71 24.13 -13.95
C GLN A 114 22.24 22.69 -14.04
N LYS A 115 23.56 22.51 -13.94
CA LYS A 115 24.18 21.19 -13.91
C LYS A 115 23.77 20.38 -12.67
N VAL A 116 23.77 21.02 -11.50
CA VAL A 116 23.27 20.42 -10.24
C VAL A 116 21.82 19.99 -10.40
N LEU A 117 20.94 20.88 -10.88
CA LEU A 117 19.51 20.57 -11.05
C LEU A 117 19.28 19.41 -12.03
N ASN A 118 20.03 19.35 -13.14
CA ASN A 118 19.92 18.23 -14.08
C ASN A 118 20.32 16.89 -13.45
N GLN A 119 21.36 16.90 -12.60
CA GLN A 119 21.79 15.70 -11.86
C GLN A 119 20.78 15.31 -10.79
N VAL A 120 20.28 16.29 -10.01
CA VAL A 120 19.21 16.07 -9.02
C VAL A 120 17.97 15.50 -9.68
N ALA A 121 17.58 15.99 -10.87
CA ALA A 121 16.44 15.46 -11.62
C ALA A 121 16.61 13.98 -11.95
N LEU A 122 17.78 13.60 -12.47
CA LEU A 122 18.08 12.21 -12.81
C LEU A 122 18.10 11.31 -11.56
N TYR A 123 18.81 11.72 -10.51
CA TYR A 123 18.93 10.92 -9.29
C TYR A 123 17.61 10.83 -8.53
N THR A 124 16.82 11.90 -8.52
CA THR A 124 15.47 11.87 -7.94
C THR A 124 14.60 10.87 -8.69
N PHE A 125 14.59 10.88 -10.03
CA PHE A 125 13.86 9.89 -10.80
C PHE A 125 14.30 8.45 -10.47
N ILE A 126 15.61 8.20 -10.37
CA ILE A 126 16.15 6.89 -10.00
C ILE A 126 15.68 6.48 -8.61
N ILE A 127 15.80 7.36 -7.61
CA ILE A 127 15.38 7.07 -6.24
C ILE A 127 13.87 6.85 -6.17
N SER A 128 13.05 7.71 -6.78
CA SER A 128 11.60 7.50 -6.82
C SER A 128 11.24 6.16 -7.46
N SER A 129 11.95 5.74 -8.52
CA SER A 129 11.76 4.44 -9.16
C SER A 129 12.14 3.27 -8.23
N LEU A 130 13.23 3.41 -7.47
CA LEU A 130 13.65 2.41 -6.48
C LEU A 130 12.67 2.30 -5.31
N PHE A 131 12.18 3.43 -4.79
CA PHE A 131 11.17 3.45 -3.73
C PHE A 131 9.84 2.86 -4.22
N ALA A 132 9.44 3.17 -5.45
CA ALA A 132 8.27 2.58 -6.07
C ALA A 132 8.42 1.05 -6.25
N PHE A 133 9.60 0.59 -6.68
CA PHE A 133 9.91 -0.84 -6.75
C PHE A 133 9.81 -1.52 -5.38
N LEU A 134 10.43 -0.95 -4.36
CA LEU A 134 10.36 -1.46 -2.98
C LEU A 134 8.92 -1.46 -2.46
N GLY A 135 8.13 -0.43 -2.80
CA GLY A 135 6.72 -0.35 -2.47
C GLY A 135 5.88 -1.45 -3.12
N VAL A 136 6.10 -1.73 -4.40
CA VAL A 136 5.44 -2.83 -5.11
C VAL A 136 5.84 -4.19 -4.53
N LEU A 137 7.14 -4.40 -4.27
CA LEU A 137 7.64 -5.62 -3.64
C LEU A 137 7.01 -5.82 -2.26
N LYS A 138 6.97 -4.76 -1.45
CA LYS A 138 6.32 -4.75 -0.15
C LYS A 138 4.84 -5.10 -0.26
N LEU A 139 4.10 -4.52 -1.21
CA LEU A 139 2.69 -4.87 -1.43
C LEU A 139 2.52 -6.35 -1.78
N VAL A 140 3.35 -6.88 -2.68
CA VAL A 140 3.32 -8.31 -3.01
C VAL A 140 3.52 -9.14 -1.74
N LEU A 141 4.56 -8.86 -0.95
CA LEU A 141 4.82 -9.57 0.30
C LEU A 141 3.67 -9.46 1.30
N GLN A 142 3.06 -8.28 1.44
CA GLN A 142 1.87 -8.06 2.27
C GLN A 142 0.70 -8.94 1.82
N LEU A 143 0.44 -9.06 0.52
CA LEU A 143 -0.62 -9.93 0.00
C LEU A 143 -0.35 -11.43 0.25
N TYR A 144 0.89 -11.81 0.58
CA TYR A 144 1.26 -13.15 1.04
C TYR A 144 1.36 -13.26 2.59
N GLY A 145 0.87 -12.26 3.33
CA GLY A 145 0.89 -12.22 4.80
C GLY A 145 2.24 -11.87 5.42
N ILE A 146 3.23 -11.45 4.62
CA ILE A 146 4.56 -11.07 5.11
C ILE A 146 4.60 -9.56 5.38
N THR A 147 4.66 -9.20 6.66
CA THR A 147 4.80 -7.82 7.13
C THR A 147 6.18 -7.57 7.73
N PHE A 148 6.55 -6.29 7.85
CA PHE A 148 7.84 -5.86 8.38
C PHE A 148 7.65 -4.91 9.57
N GLU A 149 8.07 -5.33 10.76
CA GLU A 149 7.90 -4.57 12.00
C GLU A 149 8.49 -3.15 11.92
N PHE A 150 9.62 -2.95 11.22
CA PHE A 150 10.25 -1.62 11.10
C PHE A 150 9.41 -0.60 10.29
N LEU A 151 8.40 -1.05 9.53
CA LEU A 151 7.46 -0.20 8.83
C LEU A 151 6.22 0.12 9.66
N GLU A 152 5.95 -0.67 10.69
CA GLU A 152 4.82 -0.48 11.57
C GLU A 152 5.06 0.71 12.50
N VAL A 153 4.02 1.52 12.68
CA VAL A 153 4.07 2.67 13.57
C VAL A 153 2.99 2.51 14.64
N GLU A 154 3.39 2.65 15.90
CA GLU A 154 2.51 2.57 17.06
C GLU A 154 1.26 3.46 16.86
N MET A 155 0.07 2.91 17.15
CA MET A 155 -1.26 3.51 16.94
C MET A 155 -1.68 3.79 15.50
N LEU A 156 -0.77 3.70 14.52
CA LEU A 156 -1.07 3.97 13.11
C LEU A 156 -1.07 2.71 12.24
N GLY A 157 -0.45 1.64 12.72
CA GLY A 157 -0.40 0.33 12.07
C GLY A 157 0.59 0.25 10.92
N TYR A 158 0.49 -0.85 10.17
CA TYR A 158 1.29 -1.10 8.98
C TYR A 158 0.78 -0.26 7.79
N PRO A 159 1.65 0.43 7.03
CA PRO A 159 1.21 1.21 5.89
C PRO A 159 0.52 0.29 4.87
N LEU A 160 -0.64 0.68 4.33
CA LEU A 160 -1.36 -0.14 3.35
C LEU A 160 -0.94 0.14 1.91
N GLY A 161 -1.05 -0.87 1.05
CA GLY A 161 -0.69 -0.74 -0.36
C GLY A 161 0.83 -0.66 -0.59
N THR A 162 1.24 0.04 -1.64
CA THR A 162 2.67 0.19 -1.97
C THR A 162 3.41 1.26 -1.18
N SER A 163 2.73 1.97 -0.26
CA SER A 163 3.39 3.02 0.52
C SER A 163 4.39 2.42 1.51
N LEU A 164 5.59 3.00 1.55
CA LEU A 164 6.64 2.68 2.54
C LEU A 164 6.57 3.59 3.78
N SER A 165 5.62 4.52 3.80
CA SER A 165 5.39 5.47 4.88
C SER A 165 3.91 5.42 5.23
N VAL A 166 3.59 5.44 6.53
CA VAL A 166 2.20 5.55 7.00
C VAL A 166 1.50 6.79 6.42
N ASP A 167 2.25 7.87 6.22
CA ASP A 167 1.77 9.00 5.42
C ASP A 167 1.90 8.69 3.93
N ASN A 168 0.82 8.12 3.37
CA ASN A 168 0.69 7.80 1.96
C ASN A 168 0.78 9.04 1.05
N ASN A 169 0.46 10.24 1.56
CA ASN A 169 0.54 11.47 0.77
C ASN A 169 1.99 11.92 0.57
N SER A 170 2.82 11.83 1.61
CA SER A 170 4.26 12.12 1.50
C SER A 170 4.94 11.19 0.49
N PHE A 171 4.58 9.90 0.50
CA PHE A 171 5.09 8.93 -0.48
C PHE A 171 4.61 9.26 -1.91
N ALA A 172 3.33 9.61 -2.09
CA ALA A 172 2.80 10.01 -3.40
C ALA A 172 3.49 11.27 -3.97
N ILE A 173 3.91 12.22 -3.12
CA ILE A 173 4.67 13.40 -3.54
C ILE A 173 6.05 13.02 -4.08
N LEU A 174 6.76 12.07 -3.44
CA LEU A 174 8.03 11.55 -3.97
C LEU A 174 7.86 10.94 -5.37
N CYS A 175 6.79 10.18 -5.57
CA CYS A 175 6.43 9.62 -6.87
C CYS A 175 6.17 10.74 -7.91
N LEU A 176 5.37 11.75 -7.56
CA LEU A 176 5.07 12.89 -8.43
C LEU A 176 6.34 13.64 -8.85
N LEU A 177 7.24 13.91 -7.91
CA LEU A 177 8.53 14.56 -8.19
C LEU A 177 9.35 13.74 -9.20
N GLY A 178 9.40 12.42 -9.02
CA GLY A 178 10.06 11.51 -9.96
C GLY A 178 9.47 11.62 -11.37
N LEU A 179 8.14 11.62 -11.51
CA LEU A 179 7.45 11.75 -12.80
C LEU A 179 7.76 13.08 -13.49
N VAL A 180 7.60 14.20 -12.76
CA VAL A 180 7.81 15.55 -13.32
C VAL A 180 9.26 15.73 -13.77
N LEU A 181 10.22 15.28 -12.96
CA LEU A 181 11.66 15.40 -13.27
C LEU A 181 12.10 14.45 -14.39
N ALA A 182 11.31 13.44 -14.73
CA ALA A 182 11.54 12.54 -15.85
C ALA A 182 11.09 13.11 -17.21
N ILE A 183 10.15 14.08 -17.24
CA ILE A 183 9.58 14.64 -18.48
C ILE A 183 10.64 15.08 -19.51
N PRO A 184 11.74 15.79 -19.13
CA PRO A 184 12.73 16.21 -20.13
C PRO A 184 13.41 15.04 -20.83
N TYR A 185 13.48 13.85 -20.20
CA TYR A 185 14.11 12.66 -20.76
C TYR A 185 13.22 11.93 -21.76
N THR A 186 11.90 12.08 -21.68
CA THR A 186 10.97 11.42 -22.61
C THR A 186 11.12 11.97 -24.03
N THR A 187 11.46 13.24 -24.20
CA THR A 187 11.62 13.87 -25.54
C THR A 187 13.04 13.76 -26.12
N ARG A 188 14.00 13.21 -25.37
CA ARG A 188 15.40 13.08 -25.79
C ARG A 188 15.63 11.81 -26.61
N LYS A 189 16.61 11.88 -27.53
CA LYS A 189 17.10 10.68 -28.22
C LYS A 189 17.92 9.84 -27.25
N LEU A 190 17.37 8.73 -26.80
CA LEU A 190 18.00 7.80 -25.87
C LEU A 190 18.43 6.52 -26.60
N LYS A 191 19.45 5.83 -26.07
CA LYS A 191 19.72 4.44 -26.47
C LYS A 191 18.59 3.56 -25.96
N ILE A 192 18.26 2.49 -26.69
CA ILE A 192 17.15 1.56 -26.37
C ILE A 192 17.17 1.13 -24.89
N ARG A 193 18.33 0.70 -24.37
CA ARG A 193 18.48 0.31 -22.96
C ARG A 193 18.06 1.40 -21.96
N TYR A 194 18.39 2.66 -22.24
CA TYR A 194 18.05 3.79 -21.35
C TYR A 194 16.60 4.21 -21.52
N SER A 195 16.05 4.07 -22.72
CA SER A 195 14.62 4.24 -22.98
C SER A 195 13.79 3.21 -22.21
N LEU A 196 14.21 1.94 -22.21
CA LEU A 196 13.54 0.87 -21.45
C LEU A 196 13.62 1.12 -19.94
N LEU A 197 14.79 1.48 -19.40
CA LEU A 197 14.94 1.81 -17.97
C LEU A 197 14.08 3.01 -17.56
N LEU A 198 14.01 4.05 -18.40
CA LEU A 198 13.12 5.19 -18.17
C LEU A 198 11.65 4.73 -18.12
N GLN A 199 11.23 3.91 -19.07
CA GLN A 199 9.85 3.42 -19.15
C GLN A 199 9.49 2.51 -17.97
N LEU A 200 10.39 1.61 -17.56
CA LEU A 200 10.21 0.77 -16.38
C LEU A 200 10.09 1.62 -15.10
N GLY A 201 10.97 2.61 -14.93
CA GLY A 201 10.89 3.52 -13.78
C GLY A 201 9.59 4.32 -13.75
N LEU A 202 9.14 4.86 -14.90
CA LEU A 202 7.86 5.55 -15.01
C LEU A 202 6.68 4.62 -14.67
N THR A 203 6.68 3.37 -15.17
CA THR A 203 5.62 2.41 -14.85
C THR A 203 5.60 2.10 -13.37
N LEU A 204 6.75 1.80 -12.77
CA LEU A 204 6.84 1.51 -11.34
C LEU A 204 6.28 2.67 -10.52
N ILE A 205 6.67 3.90 -10.84
CA ILE A 205 6.19 5.09 -10.13
C ILE A 205 4.67 5.26 -10.27
N VAL A 206 4.11 5.11 -11.48
CA VAL A 206 2.65 5.26 -11.69
C VAL A 206 1.86 4.14 -11.03
N VAL A 207 2.30 2.88 -11.17
CA VAL A 207 1.66 1.71 -10.56
C VAL A 207 1.71 1.81 -9.03
N SER A 208 2.86 2.22 -8.48
CA SER A 208 3.00 2.45 -7.04
C SER A 208 2.11 3.61 -6.57
N ALA A 209 2.10 4.74 -7.28
CA ALA A 209 1.22 5.85 -6.93
C ALA A 209 -0.27 5.44 -6.94
N PHE A 210 -0.69 4.63 -7.92
CA PHE A 210 -2.04 4.09 -8.01
C PHE A 210 -2.36 3.18 -6.81
N PHE A 211 -1.54 2.15 -6.55
CA PHE A 211 -1.74 1.19 -5.46
C PHE A 211 -1.25 1.68 -4.09
N SER A 212 -1.06 2.99 -3.89
CA SER A 212 -0.64 3.57 -2.61
C SER A 212 -1.78 3.69 -1.58
N THR A 213 -3.02 3.35 -1.96
CA THR A 213 -4.25 3.60 -1.19
C THR A 213 -4.47 5.08 -0.83
N SER A 214 -3.82 6.01 -1.54
CA SER A 214 -4.03 7.45 -1.42
C SER A 214 -4.95 7.97 -2.53
N ARG A 215 -5.99 8.74 -2.17
CA ARG A 215 -6.82 9.48 -3.15
C ARG A 215 -5.98 10.36 -4.06
N ARG A 216 -4.98 11.05 -3.50
CA ARG A 216 -4.08 11.92 -4.27
C ARG A 216 -3.22 11.10 -5.21
N GLY A 217 -2.70 9.96 -4.74
CA GLY A 217 -1.93 9.02 -5.56
C GLY A 217 -2.73 8.51 -6.77
N LEU A 218 -3.97 8.10 -6.54
CA LEU A 218 -4.91 7.68 -7.60
C LEU A 218 -5.15 8.79 -8.64
N ILE A 219 -5.52 10.00 -8.18
CA ILE A 219 -5.76 11.14 -9.07
C ILE A 219 -4.51 11.46 -9.90
N ILE A 220 -3.34 11.50 -9.28
CA ILE A 220 -2.07 11.80 -9.95
C ILE A 220 -1.74 10.73 -10.99
N ALA A 221 -1.88 9.45 -10.65
CA ALA A 221 -1.60 8.34 -11.57
C ALA A 221 -2.52 8.39 -12.80
N LEU A 222 -3.83 8.59 -12.60
CA LEU A 222 -4.81 8.68 -13.68
C LEU A 222 -4.59 9.91 -14.56
N LEU A 223 -4.35 11.09 -13.96
CA LEU A 223 -4.04 12.30 -14.71
C LEU A 223 -2.73 12.17 -15.50
N CYS A 224 -1.71 11.53 -14.94
CA CYS A 224 -0.46 11.27 -15.63
C CYS A 224 -0.69 10.41 -16.88
N LEU A 225 -1.44 9.31 -16.75
CA LEU A 225 -1.77 8.45 -17.89
C LEU A 225 -2.63 9.16 -18.94
N LEU A 226 -3.61 9.96 -18.52
CA LEU A 226 -4.43 10.76 -19.42
C LEU A 226 -3.58 11.76 -20.21
N ILE A 227 -2.77 12.57 -19.52
CA ILE A 227 -1.92 13.59 -20.15
C ILE A 227 -0.90 12.93 -21.07
N CYS A 228 -0.21 11.88 -20.62
CA CYS A 228 0.76 11.17 -21.44
C CYS A 228 0.11 10.49 -22.65
N GLY A 229 -1.05 9.86 -22.47
CA GLY A 229 -1.82 9.21 -23.55
C GLY A 229 -2.30 10.22 -24.59
N LEU A 230 -2.91 11.34 -24.17
CA LEU A 230 -3.33 12.41 -25.06
C LEU A 230 -2.15 13.01 -25.81
N THR A 231 -1.05 13.30 -25.11
CA THR A 231 0.17 13.83 -25.75
C THR A 231 0.74 12.83 -26.74
N TRP A 232 0.72 11.53 -26.42
CA TRP A 232 1.17 10.47 -27.32
C TRP A 232 0.31 10.40 -28.59
N LEU A 233 -1.02 10.42 -28.45
CA LEU A 233 -1.97 10.41 -29.57
C LEU A 233 -1.84 11.65 -30.46
N VAL A 234 -1.85 12.84 -29.85
CA VAL A 234 -1.69 14.11 -30.56
C VAL A 234 -0.34 14.17 -31.27
N SER A 235 0.70 13.49 -30.76
CA SER A 235 2.02 13.49 -31.39
C SER A 235 2.08 12.75 -32.74
N ILE A 236 1.17 11.81 -33.01
CA ILE A 236 1.17 10.93 -34.20
C ILE A 236 1.28 11.70 -35.53
N PRO A 237 0.44 12.72 -35.82
CA PRO A 237 0.51 13.46 -37.08
C PRO A 237 1.77 14.30 -37.25
N PHE A 238 2.51 14.59 -36.17
CA PHE A 238 3.65 15.50 -36.22
C PHE A 238 4.98 14.74 -36.47
N ARG A 239 5.78 15.26 -37.42
CA ARG A 239 7.09 14.71 -37.80
C ARG A 239 8.28 15.22 -36.96
N SER A 240 8.03 15.93 -35.86
CA SER A 240 9.10 16.44 -35.00
C SER A 240 9.91 15.30 -34.35
N GLU A 241 11.23 15.35 -34.43
CA GLU A 241 12.13 14.38 -33.78
C GLU A 241 11.87 14.26 -32.27
N ARG A 242 11.55 15.36 -31.58
CA ARG A 242 11.20 15.34 -30.15
C ARG A 242 9.94 14.53 -29.87
N LEU A 243 8.94 14.64 -30.74
CA LEU A 243 7.67 13.91 -30.63
C LEU A 243 7.82 12.45 -31.01
N LYS A 244 8.69 12.13 -31.98
CA LYS A 244 9.07 10.75 -32.29
C LYS A 244 9.77 10.08 -31.09
N ASN A 245 10.72 10.78 -30.47
CA ASN A 245 11.39 10.29 -29.27
C ASN A 245 10.41 10.12 -28.10
N LEU A 246 9.49 11.07 -27.90
CA LEU A 246 8.43 10.96 -26.91
C LEU A 246 7.68 9.64 -27.06
N ARG A 247 7.19 9.33 -28.27
CA ARG A 247 6.47 8.08 -28.53
C ARG A 247 7.29 6.86 -28.16
N VAL A 248 8.52 6.76 -28.68
CA VAL A 248 9.41 5.61 -28.42
C VAL A 248 9.71 5.45 -26.93
N ASN A 249 9.88 6.56 -26.21
CA ASN A 249 10.23 6.57 -24.79
C ASN A 249 9.04 6.48 -23.84
N THR A 250 7.80 6.36 -24.33
CA THR A 250 6.62 6.22 -23.46
C THR A 250 5.65 5.11 -23.86
N SER A 251 5.78 4.50 -25.06
CA SER A 251 4.85 3.45 -25.51
C SER A 251 4.77 2.25 -24.56
N PHE A 252 5.91 1.70 -24.12
CA PHE A 252 5.93 0.56 -23.19
C PHE A 252 5.39 0.95 -21.81
N PHE A 253 5.74 2.16 -21.35
CA PHE A 253 5.22 2.71 -20.11
C PHE A 253 3.67 2.78 -20.12
N LEU A 254 3.09 3.35 -21.18
CA LEU A 254 1.65 3.48 -21.33
C LEU A 254 0.98 2.11 -21.40
N LEU A 255 1.48 1.21 -22.25
CA LEU A 255 0.93 -0.13 -22.42
C LEU A 255 0.88 -0.89 -21.09
N LEU A 256 2.01 -0.97 -20.39
CA LEU A 256 2.12 -1.74 -19.16
C LEU A 256 1.27 -1.13 -18.02
N SER A 257 1.27 0.19 -17.90
CA SER A 257 0.46 0.87 -16.87
C SER A 257 -1.04 0.71 -17.11
N ILE A 258 -1.49 0.83 -18.37
CA ILE A 258 -2.89 0.62 -18.75
C ILE A 258 -3.29 -0.83 -18.51
N MET A 259 -2.43 -1.80 -18.83
CA MET A 259 -2.71 -3.22 -18.60
C MET A 259 -2.89 -3.52 -17.11
N VAL A 260 -1.97 -3.06 -16.26
CA VAL A 260 -2.02 -3.30 -14.81
C VAL A 260 -3.23 -2.63 -14.16
N ILE A 261 -3.41 -1.33 -14.41
CA ILE A 261 -4.51 -0.56 -13.79
C ILE A 261 -5.86 -0.97 -14.39
N GLY A 262 -5.92 -1.24 -15.70
CA GLY A 262 -7.12 -1.70 -16.39
C GLY A 262 -7.59 -3.05 -15.88
N ASN A 263 -6.67 -4.02 -15.67
CA ASN A 263 -7.04 -5.31 -15.10
C ASN A 263 -7.56 -5.19 -13.66
N PHE A 264 -6.96 -4.31 -12.84
CA PHE A 264 -7.47 -4.05 -11.50
C PHE A 264 -8.87 -3.41 -11.54
N TYR A 265 -9.07 -2.41 -12.40
CA TYR A 265 -10.38 -1.78 -12.56
C TYR A 265 -11.44 -2.77 -13.07
N TRP A 266 -11.07 -3.66 -13.99
CA TRP A 266 -11.93 -4.74 -14.46
C TRP A 266 -12.29 -5.71 -13.33
N PHE A 267 -11.31 -6.12 -12.52
CA PHE A 267 -11.52 -6.96 -11.34
C PHE A 267 -12.52 -6.31 -10.36
N VAL A 268 -12.34 -5.02 -10.04
CA VAL A 268 -13.19 -4.30 -9.08
C VAL A 268 -14.60 -4.06 -9.63
N ASN A 269 -14.74 -3.64 -10.89
CA ASN A 269 -16.02 -3.12 -11.39
C ASN A 269 -16.81 -4.10 -12.28
N HIS A 270 -16.20 -5.16 -12.82
CA HIS A 270 -16.86 -6.03 -13.82
C HIS A 270 -16.99 -7.49 -13.37
N MET A 271 -16.07 -8.02 -12.56
CA MET A 271 -16.22 -9.38 -12.03
C MET A 271 -17.37 -9.45 -11.03
N SER A 272 -18.13 -10.54 -11.02
CA SER A 272 -19.12 -10.79 -9.96
C SER A 272 -18.44 -11.11 -8.62
N PRO A 273 -19.12 -10.91 -7.47
CA PRO A 273 -18.57 -11.29 -6.16
C PRO A 273 -18.06 -12.74 -6.09
N ILE A 274 -18.82 -13.68 -6.67
CA ILE A 274 -18.46 -15.10 -6.75
C ILE A 274 -17.15 -15.31 -7.54
N GLU A 275 -17.03 -14.68 -8.71
CA GLU A 275 -15.82 -14.79 -9.53
C GLU A 275 -14.61 -14.17 -8.83
N ARG A 276 -14.79 -13.06 -8.11
CA ARG A 276 -13.71 -12.44 -7.32
C ARG A 276 -13.25 -13.35 -6.19
N TYR A 277 -14.17 -13.99 -5.48
CA TYR A 277 -13.80 -14.97 -4.45
C TYR A 277 -13.06 -16.16 -5.05
N ARG A 278 -13.57 -16.77 -6.12
CA ARG A 278 -12.86 -17.86 -6.81
C ARG A 278 -11.47 -17.45 -7.27
N PHE A 279 -11.31 -16.24 -7.81
CA PHE A 279 -10.00 -15.70 -8.15
C PHE A 279 -9.10 -15.59 -6.91
N LEU A 280 -9.61 -15.02 -5.82
CA LEU A 280 -8.83 -14.83 -4.60
C LEU A 280 -8.41 -16.17 -3.97
N TYR A 281 -9.33 -17.14 -3.88
CA TYR A 281 -9.13 -18.44 -3.25
C TYR A 281 -8.39 -19.46 -4.12
N SER A 282 -8.28 -19.22 -5.43
CA SER A 282 -7.39 -20.00 -6.31
C SER A 282 -5.93 -19.58 -6.23
N HIS A 283 -5.62 -18.47 -5.56
CA HIS A 283 -4.27 -17.95 -5.38
C HIS A 283 -3.83 -18.04 -3.91
N HIS A 284 -2.52 -18.04 -3.68
CA HIS A 284 -1.89 -18.09 -2.35
C HIS A 284 -1.91 -16.75 -1.59
N PHE A 285 -2.86 -15.86 -1.90
CA PHE A 285 -3.00 -14.63 -1.15
C PHE A 285 -3.53 -14.91 0.26
N GLU A 286 -3.02 -14.16 1.23
CA GLU A 286 -3.66 -14.01 2.54
C GLU A 286 -4.97 -13.23 2.31
N LYS A 287 -6.11 -13.86 2.65
CA LYS A 287 -7.42 -13.38 2.22
C LYS A 287 -7.80 -12.08 2.90
N PHE A 288 -7.49 -11.94 4.18
CA PHE A 288 -7.82 -10.74 4.95
C PHE A 288 -7.09 -9.50 4.40
N GLU A 289 -5.78 -9.58 4.21
CA GLU A 289 -4.92 -8.53 3.66
C GLU A 289 -5.35 -8.16 2.24
N ALA A 290 -5.64 -9.14 1.40
CA ALA A 290 -6.07 -8.90 0.03
C ALA A 290 -7.45 -8.22 -0.04
N ILE A 291 -8.45 -8.73 0.68
CA ILE A 291 -9.80 -8.14 0.76
C ILE A 291 -9.70 -6.73 1.33
N HIS A 292 -8.96 -6.56 2.43
CA HIS A 292 -8.78 -5.26 3.06
C HIS A 292 -8.12 -4.24 2.11
N PHE A 293 -7.05 -4.63 1.42
CA PHE A 293 -6.40 -3.79 0.43
C PHE A 293 -7.35 -3.38 -0.71
N ILE A 294 -8.07 -4.35 -1.29
CA ILE A 294 -9.00 -4.11 -2.40
C ILE A 294 -10.15 -3.19 -1.95
N ASN A 295 -10.74 -3.43 -0.77
CA ASN A 295 -11.77 -2.58 -0.20
C ASN A 295 -11.28 -1.15 0.00
N ARG A 296 -10.09 -0.98 0.58
CA ARG A 296 -9.49 0.35 0.80
C ARG A 296 -9.25 1.09 -0.50
N MET A 297 -8.81 0.40 -1.55
CA MET A 297 -8.64 0.96 -2.89
C MET A 297 -9.98 1.41 -3.49
N ALA A 298 -11.00 0.55 -3.45
CA ALA A 298 -12.33 0.86 -3.97
C ALA A 298 -13.02 1.99 -3.19
N VAL A 299 -12.84 2.07 -1.86
CA VAL A 299 -13.27 3.22 -1.05
C VAL A 299 -12.63 4.51 -1.56
N GLN A 300 -11.32 4.52 -1.82
CA GLN A 300 -10.67 5.74 -2.31
C GLN A 300 -11.19 6.16 -3.69
N GLU A 301 -11.48 5.20 -4.58
CA GLU A 301 -12.09 5.45 -5.88
C GLU A 301 -13.49 6.07 -5.73
N GLN A 302 -14.37 5.47 -4.93
CA GLN A 302 -15.73 5.98 -4.74
C GLN A 302 -15.77 7.33 -4.04
N LEU A 303 -14.83 7.60 -3.13
CA LEU A 303 -14.67 8.93 -2.54
C LEU A 303 -14.28 10.00 -3.58
N ILE A 304 -13.58 9.63 -4.66
CA ILE A 304 -13.26 10.54 -5.77
C ILE A 304 -14.50 10.79 -6.64
N SER A 305 -15.31 9.77 -6.91
CA SER A 305 -16.48 9.90 -7.79
C SER A 305 -17.70 10.49 -7.10
N ASN A 306 -17.99 10.05 -5.87
CA ASN A 306 -19.26 10.31 -5.17
C ASN A 306 -19.10 11.26 -3.98
N GLY A 307 -17.87 11.50 -3.51
CA GLY A 307 -17.56 12.41 -2.39
C GLY A 307 -17.80 11.82 -0.99
N ASN A 308 -18.65 10.80 -0.85
CA ASN A 308 -18.85 10.02 0.36
C ASN A 308 -18.94 8.52 0.02
N THR A 309 -18.55 7.68 0.98
CA THR A 309 -18.59 6.21 0.88
C THR A 309 -18.29 5.62 2.25
N GLU A 310 -19.09 4.64 2.66
CA GLU A 310 -18.80 3.82 3.82
C GLU A 310 -18.08 2.54 3.40
N TYR A 311 -17.26 2.01 4.32
CA TYR A 311 -16.50 0.78 4.04
C TYR A 311 -17.44 -0.41 3.82
N SER A 312 -18.51 -0.49 4.60
CA SER A 312 -19.57 -1.51 4.51
C SER A 312 -20.24 -1.54 3.14
N ASP A 313 -20.55 -0.38 2.55
CA ASP A 313 -21.17 -0.29 1.22
C ASP A 313 -20.26 -0.87 0.14
N VAL A 314 -18.95 -0.58 0.25
CA VAL A 314 -17.93 -1.10 -0.68
C VAL A 314 -17.76 -2.60 -0.50
N GLU A 315 -17.66 -3.05 0.74
CA GLU A 315 -17.50 -4.45 1.08
C GLU A 315 -18.68 -5.27 0.55
N TRP A 316 -19.91 -4.81 0.79
CA TRP A 316 -21.11 -5.46 0.25
C TRP A 316 -21.14 -5.44 -1.28
N LYS A 317 -20.78 -4.33 -1.92
CA LYS A 317 -20.74 -4.25 -3.39
C LYS A 317 -19.72 -5.22 -4.00
N LEU A 318 -18.56 -5.40 -3.36
CA LEU A 318 -17.47 -6.21 -3.90
C LEU A 318 -17.59 -7.69 -3.54
N TRP A 319 -18.13 -8.00 -2.37
CA TRP A 319 -18.06 -9.34 -1.78
C TRP A 319 -19.42 -9.88 -1.33
N GLY A 320 -20.47 -9.07 -1.37
CA GLY A 320 -21.82 -9.49 -1.00
C GLY A 320 -22.30 -10.61 -1.90
N THR A 321 -22.63 -11.75 -1.29
CA THR A 321 -23.18 -12.94 -1.95
C THR A 321 -24.41 -13.41 -1.21
N GLU A 322 -25.34 -14.03 -1.92
CA GLU A 322 -26.37 -14.84 -1.29
C GLU A 322 -25.74 -16.13 -0.76
N PHE A 323 -26.21 -16.57 0.40
CA PHE A 323 -25.74 -17.80 1.01
C PHE A 323 -26.05 -19.02 0.13
N ASP A 324 -25.04 -19.82 -0.20
CA ASP A 324 -25.18 -21.08 -0.91
C ASP A 324 -24.31 -22.16 -0.24
N PRO A 325 -24.89 -23.21 0.37
CA PRO A 325 -24.14 -24.21 1.12
C PRO A 325 -23.13 -24.99 0.26
N ARG A 326 -23.20 -24.89 -1.07
CA ARG A 326 -22.24 -25.50 -1.99
C ARG A 326 -20.91 -24.76 -2.07
N TYR A 327 -20.88 -23.48 -1.70
CA TYR A 327 -19.75 -22.60 -1.96
C TYR A 327 -19.23 -21.97 -0.66
N PRO A 328 -18.01 -22.31 -0.20
CA PRO A 328 -17.49 -21.87 1.11
C PRO A 328 -17.46 -20.35 1.28
N TYR A 329 -17.05 -19.64 0.24
CA TYR A 329 -16.92 -18.19 0.22
C TYR A 329 -18.27 -17.44 0.21
N THR A 330 -19.41 -18.13 0.26
CA THR A 330 -20.73 -17.47 0.36
C THR A 330 -21.19 -17.25 1.79
N GLY A 331 -20.31 -17.52 2.76
CA GLY A 331 -20.49 -17.08 4.15
C GLY A 331 -20.35 -18.16 5.21
N TRP A 332 -20.05 -19.42 4.84
CA TRP A 332 -19.83 -20.49 5.82
C TRP A 332 -18.38 -20.89 6.03
N ALA A 333 -17.44 -20.42 5.22
CA ALA A 333 -16.03 -20.57 5.53
C ALA A 333 -15.41 -19.19 5.70
N GLU A 334 -15.09 -18.86 6.94
CA GLU A 334 -14.28 -17.70 7.29
C GLU A 334 -12.81 -18.14 7.46
N ASN A 335 -11.88 -17.19 7.28
CA ASN A 335 -10.42 -17.39 7.24
C ASN A 335 -9.83 -17.99 5.95
N ASN A 336 -8.50 -18.17 5.96
CA ASN A 336 -7.74 -18.69 4.84
C ASN A 336 -8.05 -20.18 4.62
N PHE A 337 -8.46 -20.55 3.42
CA PHE A 337 -8.56 -21.95 3.00
C PHE A 337 -8.18 -22.09 1.53
N LYS A 338 -7.99 -23.33 1.07
CA LYS A 338 -7.84 -23.65 -0.35
C LYS A 338 -9.16 -24.15 -0.91
N LEU A 339 -9.54 -23.65 -2.09
CA LEU A 339 -10.74 -24.12 -2.76
C LEU A 339 -10.45 -25.44 -3.48
N VAL A 340 -11.29 -26.45 -3.25
CA VAL A 340 -11.21 -27.76 -3.92
C VAL A 340 -12.51 -28.02 -4.67
N GLY A 341 -12.45 -28.07 -6.00
CA GLY A 341 -13.64 -28.28 -6.85
C GLY A 341 -14.02 -29.74 -7.07
N GLU A 342 -13.12 -30.69 -6.82
CA GLU A 342 -13.40 -32.12 -6.99
C GLU A 342 -13.48 -32.80 -5.63
N ILE A 343 -14.70 -33.05 -5.17
CA ILE A 343 -14.96 -33.71 -3.89
C ILE A 343 -14.76 -35.22 -4.06
N LYS A 344 -13.73 -35.75 -3.40
CA LYS A 344 -13.35 -37.18 -3.41
C LYS A 344 -13.42 -37.76 -2.01
N GLY A 345 -13.34 -39.08 -1.94
CA GLY A 345 -13.30 -39.84 -0.69
C GLY A 345 -14.57 -40.64 -0.46
N LYS A 346 -14.53 -41.51 0.54
CA LYS A 346 -15.69 -42.32 0.94
C LYS A 346 -16.76 -41.40 1.53
N GLY A 347 -18.03 -41.54 1.14
CA GLY A 347 -19.11 -40.67 1.63
C GLY A 347 -19.25 -39.36 0.87
N ALA A 348 -18.51 -39.15 -0.23
CA ALA A 348 -18.63 -37.93 -1.06
C ALA A 348 -20.05 -37.75 -1.62
N GLU A 349 -20.82 -38.83 -1.76
CA GLU A 349 -22.24 -38.82 -2.13
C GLU A 349 -23.16 -38.11 -1.13
N LEU A 350 -22.69 -37.86 0.10
CA LEU A 350 -23.42 -37.07 1.10
C LEU A 350 -23.34 -35.56 0.83
N VAL A 351 -22.32 -35.13 0.09
CA VAL A 351 -22.07 -33.72 -0.19
C VAL A 351 -22.89 -33.29 -1.41
N PRO A 352 -23.53 -32.10 -1.41
CA PRO A 352 -24.33 -31.64 -2.54
C PRO A 352 -23.56 -31.65 -3.88
N GLU A 353 -24.25 -32.04 -4.94
CA GLU A 353 -23.67 -32.06 -6.29
C GLU A 353 -23.22 -30.66 -6.73
N GLY A 354 -22.01 -30.58 -7.29
CA GLY A 354 -21.40 -29.32 -7.73
C GLY A 354 -20.85 -28.43 -6.59
N ALA A 355 -20.79 -28.94 -5.36
CA ALA A 355 -20.16 -28.24 -4.25
C ALA A 355 -18.63 -28.14 -4.40
N GLU A 356 -18.09 -27.06 -3.84
CA GLU A 356 -16.67 -26.84 -3.66
C GLU A 356 -16.35 -26.95 -2.17
N ALA A 357 -15.19 -27.52 -1.82
CA ALA A 357 -14.76 -27.68 -0.44
C ALA A 357 -13.72 -26.64 -0.02
N ALA A 358 -13.74 -26.26 1.26
CA ALA A 358 -12.69 -25.52 1.92
C ALA A 358 -11.66 -26.48 2.52
N LEU A 359 -10.50 -26.61 1.88
CA LEU A 359 -9.39 -27.43 2.39
C LEU A 359 -8.52 -26.60 3.33
N VAL A 360 -8.31 -27.14 4.53
CA VAL A 360 -7.38 -26.64 5.52
C VAL A 360 -6.24 -27.64 5.64
N ASP A 361 -5.01 -27.18 5.38
CA ASP A 361 -3.79 -27.98 5.48
C ASP A 361 -2.64 -27.15 6.08
N SER A 362 -1.44 -27.74 6.15
CA SER A 362 -0.24 -27.08 6.70
C SER A 362 0.16 -25.75 6.04
N SER A 363 -0.41 -25.39 4.89
CA SER A 363 -0.15 -24.11 4.22
C SER A 363 -1.15 -23.01 4.59
N VAL A 364 -2.21 -23.34 5.33
CA VAL A 364 -3.13 -22.37 5.91
C VAL A 364 -2.56 -21.89 7.23
N GLN A 365 -2.52 -20.57 7.43
CA GLN A 365 -2.08 -19.99 8.69
C GLN A 365 -3.18 -20.15 9.75
N GLY A 366 -2.91 -20.99 10.76
CA GLY A 366 -3.77 -21.16 11.92
C GLY A 366 -3.49 -20.14 13.03
N SER A 367 -4.38 -20.09 14.01
CA SER A 367 -4.23 -19.34 15.26
C SER A 367 -3.54 -20.20 16.31
N THR A 368 -2.92 -19.56 17.30
CA THR A 368 -2.39 -20.27 18.48
C THR A 368 -3.05 -19.75 19.75
N TRP A 369 -3.54 -20.66 20.59
CA TRP A 369 -4.15 -20.31 21.86
C TRP A 369 -3.89 -21.42 22.88
N GLY A 370 -3.59 -21.07 24.13
CA GLY A 370 -3.40 -22.07 25.19
C GLY A 370 -2.31 -23.13 24.94
N GLY A 371 -1.35 -22.89 24.03
CA GLY A 371 -0.33 -23.87 23.65
C GLY A 371 -0.73 -24.82 22.51
N HIS A 372 -1.92 -24.66 21.95
CA HIS A 372 -2.43 -25.42 20.81
C HIS A 372 -2.50 -24.57 19.55
N ALA A 373 -2.47 -25.22 18.39
CA ALA A 373 -2.76 -24.60 17.10
C ALA A 373 -4.20 -24.92 16.69
N TYR A 374 -4.94 -23.90 16.27
CA TYR A 374 -6.34 -24.01 15.87
C TYR A 374 -6.56 -23.41 14.50
N TYR A 375 -7.37 -24.07 13.69
CA TYR A 375 -8.15 -23.41 12.67
C TYR A 375 -9.55 -23.20 13.26
N TYR A 376 -10.08 -21.99 13.15
CA TYR A 376 -11.44 -21.68 13.57
C TYR A 376 -12.12 -20.96 12.42
N SER A 377 -13.29 -21.43 12.01
CA SER A 377 -14.12 -20.77 11.00
C SER A 377 -15.50 -20.54 11.56
N ILE A 378 -15.96 -19.29 11.58
CA ILE A 378 -17.37 -19.00 11.83
C ILE A 378 -18.13 -19.43 10.59
N LEU A 379 -19.05 -20.37 10.76
CA LEU A 379 -19.94 -20.85 9.71
C LEU A 379 -21.15 -19.92 9.56
N PHE A 380 -21.66 -19.42 10.68
CA PHE A 380 -22.80 -18.51 10.71
C PHE A 380 -22.75 -17.63 11.96
N GLU A 381 -23.01 -16.34 11.78
CA GLU A 381 -23.37 -15.42 12.85
C GLU A 381 -24.74 -14.82 12.55
N ALA A 382 -25.72 -15.08 13.41
CA ALA A 382 -27.08 -14.61 13.20
C ALA A 382 -27.81 -14.34 14.50
N LYS A 383 -28.76 -13.40 14.44
CA LYS A 383 -29.68 -13.15 15.54
C LYS A 383 -30.95 -13.98 15.35
N GLY A 384 -31.08 -15.03 16.15
CA GLY A 384 -32.27 -15.86 16.19
C GLY A 384 -33.42 -15.22 16.99
N GLU A 385 -34.60 -15.83 16.90
CA GLU A 385 -35.68 -15.57 17.83
C GLU A 385 -35.36 -16.25 19.16
N ALA A 386 -35.37 -15.49 20.25
CA ALA A 386 -35.02 -16.00 21.57
C ALA A 386 -35.96 -17.15 21.98
N GLY A 387 -35.38 -18.28 22.39
CA GLY A 387 -36.14 -19.47 22.75
C GLY A 387 -36.50 -20.39 21.58
N SER A 388 -36.25 -20.00 20.33
CA SER A 388 -36.46 -20.86 19.16
C SER A 388 -35.30 -21.84 19.00
N TRP A 389 -35.63 -23.05 18.54
CA TRP A 389 -34.66 -24.12 18.29
C TRP A 389 -34.14 -24.04 16.85
N TYR A 390 -32.83 -24.14 16.71
CA TYR A 390 -32.09 -24.12 15.44
C TYR A 390 -31.19 -25.34 15.34
N MET A 391 -30.87 -25.73 14.10
CA MET A 391 -29.96 -26.81 13.78
C MET A 391 -28.93 -26.29 12.77
N ALA A 392 -27.65 -26.53 13.05
CA ALA A 392 -26.56 -26.26 12.13
C ALA A 392 -25.80 -27.54 11.83
N SER A 393 -25.36 -27.70 10.58
CA SER A 393 -24.59 -28.88 10.18
C SER A 393 -23.56 -28.56 9.13
N VAL A 394 -22.46 -29.31 9.15
CA VAL A 394 -21.38 -29.24 8.17
C VAL A 394 -20.93 -30.65 7.79
N TYR A 395 -20.55 -30.83 6.53
CA TYR A 395 -19.91 -32.06 6.07
C TYR A 395 -18.40 -31.88 6.15
N CYS A 396 -17.72 -32.75 6.88
CA CYS A 396 -16.28 -32.70 7.09
C CYS A 396 -15.62 -33.97 6.55
N TYR A 397 -14.43 -33.81 5.98
CA TYR A 397 -13.54 -34.91 5.62
C TYR A 397 -12.19 -34.66 6.29
N VAL A 398 -11.70 -35.66 7.01
CA VAL A 398 -10.37 -35.63 7.63
C VAL A 398 -9.52 -36.69 6.93
N SER A 399 -8.32 -36.32 6.48
CA SER A 399 -7.43 -37.25 5.80
C SER A 399 -6.88 -38.31 6.76
N PRO A 400 -6.57 -39.54 6.30
CA PRO A 400 -6.05 -40.60 7.17
C PRO A 400 -4.70 -40.28 7.84
N ASP A 401 -3.95 -39.33 7.29
CA ASP A 401 -2.66 -38.85 7.80
C ASP A 401 -2.78 -37.62 8.71
N PHE A 402 -4.00 -37.16 9.00
CA PHE A 402 -4.24 -36.08 9.95
C PHE A 402 -3.75 -36.46 11.34
N ASN A 403 -2.95 -35.57 11.93
CA ASN A 403 -2.28 -35.77 13.22
C ASN A 403 -2.74 -34.78 14.30
N GLY A 404 -3.88 -34.12 14.09
CA GLY A 404 -4.47 -33.21 15.07
C GLY A 404 -5.36 -33.92 16.09
N ASP A 405 -5.69 -33.20 17.16
CA ASP A 405 -6.38 -33.78 18.33
C ASP A 405 -7.91 -33.90 18.14
N ASN A 406 -8.52 -32.97 17.40
CA ASN A 406 -9.98 -32.86 17.30
C ASN A 406 -10.42 -32.05 16.07
N VAL A 407 -11.61 -32.35 15.56
CA VAL A 407 -12.36 -31.56 14.57
C VAL A 407 -13.81 -31.56 15.02
N GLU A 408 -14.38 -30.38 15.30
CA GLU A 408 -15.69 -30.28 15.95
C GLU A 408 -16.44 -29.02 15.51
N ILE A 409 -17.76 -29.14 15.34
CA ILE A 409 -18.65 -27.98 15.20
C ILE A 409 -19.27 -27.66 16.56
N GLY A 410 -19.35 -26.38 16.90
CA GLY A 410 -19.92 -25.90 18.16
C GLY A 410 -20.72 -24.61 18.01
N VAL A 411 -21.41 -24.23 19.08
CA VAL A 411 -22.21 -22.99 19.13
C VAL A 411 -21.85 -22.15 20.35
N GLU A 412 -21.63 -20.86 20.12
CA GLU A 412 -21.44 -19.85 21.15
C GLU A 412 -22.70 -18.99 21.30
N HIS A 413 -22.90 -18.44 22.50
CA HIS A 413 -24.03 -17.55 22.83
C HIS A 413 -25.43 -18.19 22.64
N ALA A 414 -25.56 -19.49 22.94
CA ALA A 414 -26.85 -20.19 23.00
C ALA A 414 -27.38 -20.25 24.45
N ILE A 415 -28.72 -20.26 24.61
CA ILE A 415 -29.38 -20.48 25.91
C ILE A 415 -29.14 -21.91 26.38
N SER A 416 -29.31 -22.86 25.46
CA SER A 416 -29.14 -24.29 25.71
C SER A 416 -28.80 -25.00 24.39
N SER A 417 -28.13 -26.15 24.49
CA SER A 417 -27.79 -27.00 23.35
C SER A 417 -28.05 -28.47 23.70
N THR A 418 -28.49 -29.26 22.72
CA THR A 418 -28.65 -30.71 22.89
C THR A 418 -27.31 -31.42 22.91
N THR A 419 -26.35 -30.86 22.16
CA THR A 419 -24.94 -31.23 22.16
C THR A 419 -24.14 -29.92 22.11
N GLU A 420 -23.28 -29.66 23.10
CA GLU A 420 -22.43 -28.46 23.07
C GLU A 420 -21.51 -28.44 21.85
N LYS A 421 -21.02 -29.62 21.43
CA LYS A 421 -20.17 -29.81 20.25
C LYS A 421 -20.40 -31.15 19.59
N ALA A 422 -20.42 -31.19 18.25
CA ALA A 422 -20.40 -32.44 17.50
C ALA A 422 -19.00 -32.70 16.93
N ILE A 423 -18.41 -33.82 17.35
CA ILE A 423 -17.02 -34.19 17.10
C ILE A 423 -16.93 -35.20 15.95
N TYR A 424 -15.99 -35.00 15.05
CA TYR A 424 -15.64 -35.94 13.98
C TYR A 424 -15.02 -37.22 14.55
N ASP A 425 -15.46 -38.39 14.07
CA ASP A 425 -14.84 -39.65 14.44
C ASP A 425 -13.53 -39.86 13.69
N LEU A 426 -12.40 -39.51 14.34
CA LEU A 426 -11.06 -39.67 13.79
C LEU A 426 -10.67 -41.13 13.51
N GLN A 427 -11.33 -42.12 14.15
CA GLN A 427 -11.12 -43.54 13.84
C GLN A 427 -11.70 -43.91 12.46
N ALA A 428 -12.67 -43.12 11.98
CA ALA A 428 -13.26 -43.21 10.65
C ALA A 428 -12.74 -42.13 9.68
N SER A 429 -11.51 -41.65 9.90
CA SER A 429 -10.81 -40.77 8.96
C SER A 429 -10.69 -41.39 7.55
N GLY A 430 -10.56 -40.54 6.53
CA GLY A 430 -10.66 -40.93 5.13
C GLY A 430 -12.10 -41.05 4.62
N SER A 431 -13.09 -40.55 5.38
CA SER A 431 -14.50 -40.51 4.96
C SER A 431 -15.17 -39.20 5.31
N TRP A 432 -16.16 -38.80 4.51
CA TRP A 432 -17.02 -37.66 4.79
C TRP A 432 -18.01 -38.02 5.90
N GLN A 433 -18.10 -37.15 6.91
CA GLN A 433 -19.02 -37.29 8.03
C GLN A 433 -19.82 -35.99 8.19
N LYS A 434 -21.10 -36.11 8.57
CA LYS A 434 -21.96 -34.96 8.89
C LYS A 434 -21.82 -34.67 10.38
N LEU A 435 -21.36 -33.47 10.73
CA LEU A 435 -21.38 -32.95 12.08
C LEU A 435 -22.60 -32.04 12.24
N GLU A 436 -23.35 -32.20 13.33
CA GLU A 436 -24.63 -31.51 13.53
C GLU A 436 -24.82 -31.11 14.98
N VAL A 437 -25.23 -29.86 15.21
CA VAL A 437 -25.55 -29.30 16.52
C VAL A 437 -26.94 -28.69 16.50
N THR A 438 -27.71 -28.97 17.55
CA THR A 438 -29.04 -28.40 17.77
C THR A 438 -29.01 -27.55 19.03
N PHE A 439 -29.51 -26.32 18.94
CA PHE A 439 -29.38 -25.32 19.99
C PHE A 439 -30.57 -24.37 20.03
N GLN A 440 -30.77 -23.73 21.18
CA GLN A 440 -31.79 -22.72 21.40
C GLN A 440 -31.14 -21.33 21.41
N ALA A 441 -31.59 -20.45 20.53
CA ALA A 441 -31.02 -19.10 20.40
C ALA A 441 -31.34 -18.22 21.61
N ASP A 442 -30.38 -17.36 21.98
CA ASP A 442 -30.54 -16.31 22.99
C ASP A 442 -30.97 -14.98 22.36
N THR A 443 -31.10 -13.94 23.18
CA THR A 443 -31.32 -12.54 22.81
C THR A 443 -30.12 -11.92 22.09
N ALA A 444 -28.91 -12.46 22.29
CA ALA A 444 -27.70 -12.11 21.55
C ALA A 444 -27.60 -12.87 20.22
N ALA A 445 -26.75 -12.41 19.31
CA ALA A 445 -26.43 -13.17 18.11
C ALA A 445 -25.66 -14.45 18.50
N TYR A 446 -26.11 -15.60 17.99
CA TYR A 446 -25.39 -16.86 18.15
C TYR A 446 -24.29 -16.97 17.09
N LYS A 447 -23.23 -17.71 17.41
CA LYS A 447 -22.16 -18.03 16.46
C LYS A 447 -21.99 -19.53 16.37
N VAL A 448 -22.03 -20.06 15.15
CA VAL A 448 -21.71 -21.45 14.87
C VAL A 448 -20.30 -21.49 14.31
N GLY A 449 -19.41 -22.26 14.96
CA GLY A 449 -18.00 -22.38 14.56
C GLY A 449 -17.61 -23.82 14.27
N LEU A 450 -16.65 -23.99 13.36
CA LEU A 450 -15.91 -25.24 13.10
C LEU A 450 -14.45 -25.09 13.52
#